data_AF-A0A2U3KIW4-F1
#
_entry.id   AF-A0A2U3KIW4-F1
#
_cell.length_a   1.000
_cell.length_b   1.000
_cell.length_c   1.000
_cell.angle_alpha   90.00
_cell.angle_beta   90.00
_cell.angle_gamma   90.00
#
_symmetry.space_group_name_H-M   'P 1'
#
loop_
_entity.id
_entity.type
_entity.pdbx_description
1 polymer ?
#
loop_
_entity_poly.entity_id
_entity_poly.type
_entity_poly.pdbx_seq_one_letter_code
_entity_poly.pdbx_strand_id
1 'polypeptide(L)'
;MQILTCLCAFVLICSGCYGQASQAPATAEELQYFRFTLMNLASLDHSPDSVKTYEDSLVKQFGLNAQESATIHAAAQSLNALLKQLRQSAQATLKGKQSLSSGDLSSLSALSARREQLIATLSNQILNAVRPETAARLRVPGNVVASSVAKAQGK
;
A
#
# COMPACT_ATOMS: atom_id res chain seq x y z
N MET A 1 0.08 1.68 -62.58
CA MET A 1 -1.12 0.83 -62.43
C MET A 1 -0.63 -0.60 -62.19
N GLN A 2 -0.58 -1.02 -60.92
CA GLN A 2 -0.14 -2.32 -60.36
C GLN A 2 -0.24 -2.11 -58.84
N ILE A 3 -1.39 -2.10 -58.19
CA ILE A 3 -2.38 -3.17 -57.94
C ILE A 3 -1.71 -4.46 -57.44
N LEU A 4 -1.83 -4.65 -56.12
CA LEU A 4 -1.97 -5.92 -55.43
C LEU A 4 -0.71 -6.80 -55.29
N THR A 5 0.05 -6.60 -54.21
CA THR A 5 0.83 -7.71 -53.62
C THR A 5 1.02 -7.52 -52.12
N CYS A 6 0.61 -8.55 -51.37
CA CYS A 6 0.94 -8.84 -49.97
C CYS A 6 0.28 -8.01 -48.86
N LEU A 7 -1.06 -8.04 -48.87
CA LEU A 7 -1.94 -7.83 -47.73
C LEU A 7 -2.04 -9.14 -46.90
N CYS A 8 -0.93 -9.62 -46.31
CA CYS A 8 -0.90 -10.85 -45.48
C CYS A 8 0.15 -10.77 -44.35
N ALA A 9 0.12 -9.73 -43.53
CA ALA A 9 0.91 -9.67 -42.29
C ALA A 9 0.08 -9.11 -41.12
N PHE A 10 -1.22 -9.46 -41.08
CA PHE A 10 -2.19 -8.94 -40.11
C PHE A 10 -2.75 -10.00 -39.16
N VAL A 11 -2.03 -11.10 -38.93
CA VAL A 11 -2.46 -12.18 -38.03
C VAL A 11 -1.25 -12.70 -37.26
N LEU A 12 -1.37 -12.74 -35.92
CA LEU A 12 -0.44 -13.30 -34.91
C LEU A 12 0.46 -12.34 -34.11
N ILE A 13 -0.09 -11.24 -33.60
CA ILE A 13 0.30 -10.77 -32.26
C ILE A 13 -0.97 -10.56 -31.41
N CYS A 14 -1.78 -11.61 -31.29
CA CYS A 14 -2.57 -11.78 -30.07
C CYS A 14 -1.58 -12.24 -28.99
N SER A 15 -0.76 -11.30 -28.51
CA SER A 15 -0.05 -11.49 -27.24
C SER A 15 -1.13 -11.75 -26.23
N GLY A 16 -1.24 -13.01 -25.78
CA GLY A 16 -2.22 -13.41 -24.81
C GLY A 16 -2.19 -12.41 -23.67
N CYS A 17 -3.31 -11.74 -23.44
CA CYS A 17 -3.58 -11.10 -22.17
C CYS A 17 -3.62 -12.24 -21.15
N TYR A 18 -2.44 -12.70 -20.69
CA TYR A 18 -2.31 -13.35 -19.42
C TYR A 18 -2.66 -12.27 -18.40
N GLY A 19 -3.96 -12.05 -18.24
CA GLY A 19 -4.50 -11.26 -17.14
C GLY A 19 -3.97 -11.94 -15.89
N GLN A 20 -2.96 -11.34 -15.27
CA GLN A 20 -2.48 -11.77 -13.98
C GLN A 20 -3.72 -11.79 -13.09
N ALA A 21 -4.11 -13.00 -12.64
CA ALA A 21 -5.32 -13.14 -11.85
C ALA A 21 -5.21 -12.17 -10.68
N SER A 22 -6.23 -11.33 -10.50
CA SER A 22 -6.27 -10.38 -9.38
C SER A 22 -5.99 -11.16 -8.11
N GLN A 23 -5.03 -10.69 -7.34
CA GLN A 23 -4.73 -11.34 -6.07
C GLN A 23 -5.91 -11.16 -5.12
N ALA A 24 -6.06 -12.11 -4.19
CA ALA A 24 -7.05 -11.97 -3.12
C ALA A 24 -6.83 -10.65 -2.36
N PRO A 25 -7.87 -9.98 -1.86
CA PRO A 25 -7.68 -8.84 -0.98
C PRO A 25 -6.83 -9.20 0.25
N ALA A 26 -6.13 -8.22 0.83
CA ALA A 26 -5.43 -8.37 2.09
C ALA A 26 -6.42 -8.70 3.22
N THR A 27 -6.09 -9.66 4.09
CA THR A 27 -6.86 -9.92 5.31
C THR A 27 -6.66 -8.81 6.35
N ALA A 28 -7.45 -8.81 7.43
CA ALA A 28 -7.31 -7.81 8.49
C ALA A 28 -5.91 -7.81 9.14
N GLU A 29 -5.32 -8.99 9.29
CA GLU A 29 -4.02 -9.19 9.91
C GLU A 29 -2.88 -8.80 8.97
N GLU A 30 -3.01 -9.11 7.68
CA GLU A 30 -2.10 -8.63 6.64
C GLU A 30 -2.13 -7.10 6.54
N LEU A 31 -3.32 -6.50 6.64
CA LEU A 31 -3.48 -5.05 6.65
C LEU A 31 -2.80 -4.39 7.85
N GLN A 32 -2.72 -5.05 9.01
CA GLN A 32 -1.99 -4.53 10.17
C GLN A 32 -0.48 -4.44 9.88
N TYR A 33 0.09 -5.45 9.21
CA TYR A 33 1.48 -5.40 8.78
C TYR A 33 1.70 -4.33 7.72
N PHE A 34 0.85 -4.25 6.69
CA PHE A 34 0.96 -3.21 5.66
C PHE A 34 0.80 -1.81 6.25
N ARG A 35 -0.08 -1.62 7.24
CA ARG A 35 -0.20 -0.37 7.98
C ARG A 35 1.13 0.01 8.61
N PHE A 36 1.79 -0.92 9.32
CA PHE A 36 3.10 -0.65 9.91
C PHE A 36 4.13 -0.26 8.84
N THR A 37 4.25 -1.04 7.77
CA THR A 37 5.21 -0.80 6.69
C THR A 37 4.98 0.54 6.00
N LEU A 38 3.75 0.82 5.59
CA LEU A 38 3.40 2.06 4.90
C LEU A 38 3.53 3.28 5.82
N MET A 39 3.17 3.17 7.09
CA MET A 39 3.32 4.29 8.04
C MET A 39 4.79 4.62 8.31
N ASN A 40 5.68 3.62 8.35
CA ASN A 40 7.12 3.86 8.49
C ASN A 40 7.70 4.56 7.25
N LEU A 41 7.29 4.13 6.05
CA LEU A 41 7.75 4.76 4.80
C LEU A 41 7.15 6.15 4.58
N ALA A 42 5.87 6.32 4.90
CA ALA A 42 5.14 7.56 4.69
C ALA A 42 5.32 8.59 5.82
N SER A 43 6.10 8.25 6.85
CA SER A 43 6.32 9.11 8.02
C SER A 43 6.76 10.52 7.59
N LEU A 44 6.15 11.52 8.22
CA LEU A 44 6.46 12.93 7.97
C LEU A 44 7.73 13.40 8.69
N ASP A 45 8.18 12.59 9.64
CA ASP A 45 9.22 12.95 10.60
C ASP A 45 10.51 12.14 10.33
N HIS A 46 10.52 11.28 9.31
CA HIS A 46 11.70 10.55 8.86
C HIS A 46 12.51 11.34 7.83
N SER A 47 13.84 11.25 7.92
CA SER A 47 14.73 11.76 6.87
C SER A 47 14.63 10.88 5.61
N PRO A 48 14.96 11.41 4.43
CA PRO A 48 15.02 10.62 3.20
C PRO A 48 15.95 9.41 3.31
N ASP A 49 17.07 9.54 4.03
CA ASP A 49 18.02 8.44 4.24
C ASP A 49 17.44 7.30 5.09
N SER A 50 16.65 7.62 6.10
CA SER A 50 15.96 6.61 6.92
C SER A 50 14.90 5.86 6.13
N VAL A 51 14.13 6.58 5.29
CA VAL A 51 13.16 5.95 4.36
C VAL A 51 13.89 5.01 3.42
N LYS A 52 14.96 5.49 2.77
CA LYS A 52 15.77 4.68 1.86
C LYS A 52 16.35 3.44 2.54
N THR A 53 16.91 3.58 3.73
CA THR A 53 17.47 2.45 4.49
C THR A 53 16.41 1.40 4.79
N TYR A 54 15.19 1.85 5.15
CA TYR A 54 14.08 0.93 5.38
C TYR A 54 13.63 0.25 4.08
N GLU A 55 13.54 0.96 2.96
CA GLU A 55 13.24 0.37 1.64
C GLU A 55 14.29 -0.66 1.21
N ASP A 56 15.57 -0.36 1.38
CA ASP A 56 16.66 -1.29 1.09
C ASP A 56 16.56 -2.56 1.96
N SER A 57 16.03 -2.44 3.19
CA SER A 57 15.73 -3.61 4.04
C SER A 57 14.57 -4.45 3.49
N LEU A 58 13.52 -3.81 2.96
CA LEU A 58 12.38 -4.50 2.32
C LEU A 58 12.83 -5.24 1.06
N VAL A 59 13.69 -4.62 0.25
CA VAL A 59 14.30 -5.25 -0.94
C VAL A 59 15.00 -6.55 -0.56
N LYS A 60 15.85 -6.51 0.46
CA LYS A 60 16.59 -7.70 0.94
C LYS A 60 15.66 -8.75 1.54
N GLN A 61 14.68 -8.33 2.33
CA GLN A 61 13.78 -9.23 3.05
C GLN A 61 12.83 -9.97 2.10
N PHE A 62 12.29 -9.29 1.08
CA PHE A 62 11.25 -9.83 0.22
C PHE A 62 11.77 -10.23 -1.18
N GLY A 63 12.98 -9.83 -1.55
CA GLY A 63 13.54 -10.04 -2.88
C GLY A 63 12.87 -9.15 -3.93
N LEU A 64 12.56 -7.91 -3.56
CA LEU A 64 11.90 -6.94 -4.44
C LEU A 64 12.83 -6.56 -5.59
N ASN A 65 12.28 -6.51 -6.80
CA ASN A 65 12.95 -5.85 -7.91
C ASN A 65 12.69 -4.34 -7.90
N ALA A 66 13.37 -3.60 -8.79
CA ALA A 66 13.25 -2.14 -8.86
C ALA A 66 11.80 -1.65 -9.08
N GLN A 67 11.01 -2.36 -9.89
CA GLN A 67 9.62 -2.01 -10.17
C GLN A 67 8.72 -2.22 -8.94
N GLU A 68 8.88 -3.33 -8.23
CA GLU A 68 8.12 -3.65 -7.02
C GLU A 68 8.45 -2.64 -5.90
N SER A 69 9.73 -2.30 -5.74
CA SER A 69 10.16 -1.25 -4.81
C SER A 69 9.58 0.12 -5.17
N ALA A 70 9.60 0.49 -6.46
CA ALA A 70 9.02 1.76 -6.91
C ALA A 70 7.51 1.82 -6.63
N THR A 71 6.79 0.72 -6.80
CA THR A 71 5.36 0.62 -6.45
C THR A 71 5.12 0.88 -4.96
N ILE A 72 5.90 0.23 -4.08
CA ILE A 72 5.78 0.43 -2.63
C ILE A 72 6.13 1.87 -2.23
N HIS A 73 7.20 2.43 -2.81
CA HIS A 73 7.59 3.82 -2.60
C HIS A 73 6.48 4.80 -3.02
N ALA A 74 5.90 4.62 -4.21
CA ALA A 74 4.82 5.47 -4.71
C ALA A 74 3.56 5.38 -3.83
N ALA A 75 3.23 4.19 -3.32
CA ALA A 75 2.17 4.02 -2.34
C ALA A 75 2.46 4.78 -1.04
N ALA A 76 3.69 4.71 -0.53
CA ALA A 76 4.10 5.46 0.65
C ALA A 76 4.05 6.97 0.44
N GLN A 77 4.46 7.48 -0.73
CA GLN A 77 4.33 8.90 -1.09
C GLN A 77 2.86 9.35 -1.12
N SER A 78 1.97 8.51 -1.65
CA SER A 78 0.54 8.76 -1.67
C SER A 78 -0.04 8.86 -0.26
N LEU A 79 0.37 7.96 0.63
CA LEU A 79 0.00 8.01 2.04
C LEU A 79 0.60 9.25 2.74
N ASN A 80 1.85 9.61 2.46
CA ASN A 80 2.52 10.78 3.04
C ASN A 80 1.75 12.06 2.72
N ALA A 81 1.30 12.22 1.48
CA ALA A 81 0.47 13.35 1.05
C ALA A 81 -0.83 13.42 1.86
N LEU A 82 -1.52 12.29 2.06
CA LEU A 82 -2.70 12.24 2.92
C LEU A 82 -2.33 12.60 4.38
N LEU A 83 -1.26 12.03 4.94
CA LEU A 83 -0.85 12.31 6.32
C LEU A 83 -0.57 13.80 6.56
N LYS A 84 0.00 14.52 5.58
CA LYS A 84 0.15 15.99 5.63
C LYS A 84 -1.20 16.68 5.76
N GLN A 85 -2.16 16.30 4.91
CA GLN A 85 -3.51 16.85 4.94
C GLN A 85 -4.23 16.53 6.26
N LEU A 86 -4.12 15.30 6.77
CA LEU A 86 -4.73 14.90 8.04
C LEU A 86 -4.14 15.69 9.22
N ARG A 87 -2.82 15.91 9.24
CA ARG A 87 -2.14 16.71 10.27
C ARG A 87 -2.64 18.16 10.26
N GLN A 88 -2.76 18.77 9.08
CA GLN A 88 -3.30 20.12 8.91
C GLN A 88 -4.77 20.21 9.36
N SER A 89 -5.61 19.27 8.95
CA SER A 89 -7.03 19.22 9.34
C SER A 89 -7.20 19.03 10.84
N ALA A 90 -6.44 18.11 11.46
CA ALA A 90 -6.47 17.91 12.90
C ALA A 90 -6.04 19.18 13.66
N GLN A 91 -4.98 19.86 13.22
CA GLN A 91 -4.56 21.13 13.81
C GLN A 91 -5.65 22.21 13.68
N ALA A 92 -6.33 22.30 12.53
CA ALA A 92 -7.42 23.24 12.34
C ALA A 92 -8.62 22.94 13.26
N THR A 93 -8.97 21.66 13.45
CA THR A 93 -10.03 21.25 14.37
C THR A 93 -9.70 21.61 15.82
N LEU A 94 -8.44 21.50 16.23
CA LEU A 94 -7.99 21.73 17.61
C LEU A 94 -7.67 23.19 17.93
N LYS A 95 -7.40 24.04 16.92
CA LYS A 95 -6.89 25.40 17.12
C LYS A 95 -7.84 26.24 17.98
N GLY A 96 -7.32 26.73 19.10
CA GLY A 96 -8.03 27.66 19.99
C GLY A 96 -9.11 27.03 20.87
N LYS A 97 -9.21 25.69 20.91
CA LYS A 97 -10.21 24.99 21.73
C LYS A 97 -9.60 24.46 23.04
N GLN A 98 -10.32 24.67 24.14
CA GLN A 98 -9.98 24.10 25.45
C GLN A 98 -10.68 22.75 25.70
N SER A 99 -11.78 22.47 24.99
CA SER A 99 -12.50 21.21 25.03
C SER A 99 -12.96 20.82 23.62
N LEU A 100 -13.11 19.51 23.39
CA LEU A 100 -13.58 18.98 22.11
C LEU A 100 -15.09 18.81 22.16
N SER A 101 -15.77 19.38 21.18
CA SER A 101 -17.18 19.09 20.96
C SER A 101 -17.36 17.67 20.41
N SER A 102 -18.57 17.13 20.47
CA SER A 102 -18.91 15.87 19.78
C SER A 102 -18.65 15.93 18.27
N GLY A 103 -18.82 17.11 17.65
CA GLY A 103 -18.50 17.35 16.25
C GLY A 103 -16.99 17.32 15.94
N ASP A 104 -16.15 17.71 16.89
CA ASP A 104 -14.70 17.63 16.74
C ASP A 104 -14.23 16.17 16.81
N LEU A 105 -14.76 15.41 17.77
CA LEU A 105 -14.48 13.99 17.91
C LEU A 105 -14.92 13.19 16.67
N SER A 106 -16.11 13.48 16.13
CA SER A 106 -16.58 12.83 14.89
C SER A 106 -15.70 13.19 13.69
N SER A 107 -15.25 14.45 13.59
CA SER A 107 -14.33 14.90 12.55
C SER A 107 -12.98 14.17 12.63
N LEU A 108 -12.38 14.08 13.83
CA LEU A 108 -11.12 13.36 14.05
C LEU A 108 -11.26 11.85 13.76
N SER A 109 -12.38 11.25 14.16
CA SER A 109 -12.70 9.85 13.84
C SER A 109 -12.77 9.62 12.32
N ALA A 110 -13.44 10.51 11.59
CA ALA A 110 -13.54 10.44 10.13
C ALA A 110 -12.16 10.56 9.44
N LEU A 111 -11.27 11.41 9.96
CA LEU A 111 -9.88 11.51 9.48
C LEU A 111 -9.12 10.20 9.69
N SER A 112 -9.29 9.54 10.84
CA SER A 112 -8.68 8.23 11.10
C SER A 112 -9.24 7.15 10.17
N ALA A 113 -10.56 7.10 9.97
CA ALA A 113 -11.20 6.15 9.06
C ALA A 113 -10.69 6.32 7.62
N ARG A 114 -10.53 7.57 7.16
CA ARG A 114 -9.97 7.88 5.83
C ARG A 114 -8.52 7.37 5.67
N ARG A 115 -7.70 7.49 6.72
CA ARG A 115 -6.34 6.92 6.72
C ARG A 115 -6.38 5.41 6.54
N GLU A 116 -7.15 4.71 7.37
CA GLU A 116 -7.24 3.24 7.32
C GLU A 116 -7.80 2.75 5.98
N GLN A 117 -8.78 3.46 5.41
CA GLN A 117 -9.30 3.17 4.08
C GLN A 117 -8.21 3.31 3.00
N LEU A 118 -7.44 4.41 3.00
CA LEU A 118 -6.36 4.58 2.03
C LEU A 118 -5.29 3.50 2.18
N ILE A 119 -4.92 3.14 3.42
CA ILE A 119 -3.98 2.04 3.67
C ILE A 119 -4.49 0.74 3.07
N ALA A 120 -5.76 0.39 3.27
CA ALA A 120 -6.34 -0.81 2.67
C ALA A 120 -6.32 -0.76 1.13
N THR A 121 -6.66 0.38 0.52
CA THR A 121 -6.58 0.56 -0.93
C THR A 121 -5.15 0.38 -1.44
N LEU A 122 -4.17 1.06 -0.84
CA LEU A 122 -2.76 1.00 -1.23
C LEU A 122 -2.16 -0.40 -1.04
N SER A 123 -2.52 -1.09 0.04
CA SER A 123 -2.06 -2.46 0.31
C SER A 123 -2.53 -3.42 -0.78
N ASN A 124 -3.81 -3.34 -1.17
CA ASN A 124 -4.35 -4.15 -2.26
C ASN A 124 -3.76 -3.77 -3.62
N GLN A 125 -3.46 -2.50 -3.86
CA GLN A 125 -2.76 -2.06 -5.07
C GLN A 125 -1.34 -2.63 -5.14
N ILE A 126 -0.59 -2.59 -4.04
CA ILE A 126 0.74 -3.20 -3.94
C ILE A 126 0.65 -4.69 -4.25
N LEU A 127 -0.24 -5.43 -3.59
CA LEU A 127 -0.41 -6.86 -3.80
C LEU A 127 -0.69 -7.17 -5.28
N ASN A 128 -1.55 -6.40 -5.94
CA ASN A 128 -1.86 -6.62 -7.36
C ASN A 128 -0.75 -6.20 -8.33
N ALA A 129 0.15 -5.30 -7.92
CA ALA A 129 1.20 -4.74 -8.77
C ALA A 129 2.56 -5.46 -8.63
N VAL A 130 2.74 -6.30 -7.61
CA VAL A 130 3.94 -7.12 -7.43
C VAL A 130 3.73 -8.54 -7.97
N ARG A 131 4.83 -9.29 -8.13
CA ARG A 131 4.74 -10.71 -8.52
C ARG A 131 3.97 -11.52 -7.48
N PRO A 132 3.26 -12.60 -7.87
CA PRO A 132 2.54 -13.45 -6.93
C PRO A 132 3.40 -14.00 -5.79
N GLU A 133 4.65 -14.38 -6.08
CA GLU A 133 5.58 -14.90 -5.07
C GLU A 133 6.00 -13.79 -4.08
N THR A 134 6.23 -12.58 -4.58
CA THR A 134 6.55 -11.41 -3.75
C THR A 134 5.38 -11.07 -2.83
N ALA A 135 4.16 -11.03 -3.37
CA ALA A 135 2.96 -10.78 -2.59
C ALA A 135 2.72 -11.84 -1.52
N ALA A 136 2.92 -13.12 -1.85
CA ALA A 136 2.85 -14.21 -0.88
C ALA A 136 3.83 -13.96 0.28
N ARG A 137 5.07 -13.55 0.00
CA ARG A 137 6.05 -13.22 1.04
C ARG A 137 5.66 -11.97 1.86
N LEU A 138 5.12 -10.93 1.23
CA LEU A 138 4.65 -9.72 1.93
C LEU A 138 3.50 -10.01 2.89
N ARG A 139 2.70 -11.06 2.65
CA ARG A 139 1.63 -11.51 3.55
C ARG A 139 2.13 -12.27 4.77
N VAL A 140 3.27 -12.97 4.67
CA VAL A 140 3.79 -13.86 5.73
C VAL A 140 3.89 -13.16 7.08
N PRO A 141 4.49 -11.95 7.22
CA PRO A 141 4.60 -11.29 8.51
C PRO A 141 3.25 -11.04 9.19
N GLY A 142 2.22 -10.65 8.42
CA GLY A 142 0.86 -10.48 8.95
C GLY A 142 0.30 -11.77 9.53
N ASN A 143 0.46 -12.88 8.82
CA ASN A 143 0.00 -14.20 9.25
C ASN A 143 0.76 -14.75 10.47
N VAL A 144 2.06 -14.44 10.58
CA VAL A 144 2.88 -14.79 11.75
C VAL A 144 2.43 -14.02 12.99
N VAL A 145 2.14 -12.72 12.86
CA VAL A 145 1.61 -11.92 13.98
C VAL A 145 0.24 -12.44 14.40
N ALA A 146 -0.65 -12.71 13.44
CA ALA A 146 -1.98 -13.26 13.69
C ALA A 146 -1.94 -14.56 14.51
N SER A 147 -1.15 -15.52 14.05
CA SER A 147 -0.99 -16.83 14.70
C SER A 147 -0.36 -16.72 16.09
N SER A 148 0.60 -15.80 16.27
CA SER A 148 1.21 -15.53 17.57
C SER A 148 0.21 -14.95 18.57
N VAL A 149 -0.65 -14.02 18.13
CA VAL A 149 -1.71 -13.44 18.95
C VAL A 149 -2.77 -14.48 19.31
N ALA A 150 -3.22 -15.30 18.36
CA ALA A 150 -4.18 -16.37 18.62
C ALA A 150 -3.65 -17.34 19.69
N LYS A 151 -2.39 -17.77 19.55
CA LYS A 151 -1.72 -18.64 20.52
C LYS A 151 -1.63 -18.00 21.91
N ALA A 152 -1.30 -16.71 21.99
CA ALA A 152 -1.25 -15.98 23.27
C ALA A 152 -2.64 -15.84 23.93
N GLN A 153 -3.72 -15.85 23.14
CA GLN A 153 -5.11 -15.81 23.61
C GLN A 153 -5.67 -17.21 23.97
N GLY A 154 -4.88 -18.28 23.86
CA GLY A 154 -5.33 -19.64 24.13
C GLY A 154 -6.35 -20.17 23.11
N LYS A 155 -6.34 -19.61 21.90
CA LYS A 155 -7.14 -20.08 20.76
C LYS A 155 -6.33 -20.98 19.85
#